data_AF-A0A4Q9W2I0-F1
#
_entry.id   AF-A0A4Q9W2I0-F1
#
_cell.length_a   1.000
_cell.length_b   1.000
_cell.length_c   1.000
_cell.angle_alpha   90.00
_cell.angle_beta   90.00
_cell.angle_gamma   90.00
#
_symmetry.space_group_name_H-M   'P 1'
#
loop_
_entity.id
_entity.type
_entity.pdbx_description
1 polymer ?
#
loop_
_entity_poly.entity_id
_entity_poly.type
_entity_poly.pdbx_seq_one_letter_code
_entity_poly.pdbx_strand_id
1 'polypeptide(L)' 'MKAIGFKSSFQLDEGNCFEEFNFDIPHPSGHELLVKVQSISVNPVDTKQRTVPVDKVPRVLGFDAVGVIEKIGDQ' A
#
# COMPACT_ATOMS: atom_id res chain seq x y z
N MET A 1 -10.16 -0.23 -6.54
CA MET A 1 -9.83 0.52 -5.32
C MET A 1 -8.76 1.55 -5.60
N LYS A 2 -8.75 2.65 -4.83
CA LYS A 2 -7.70 3.68 -4.88
C LYS A 2 -6.54 3.29 -3.97
N ALA A 3 -5.32 3.64 -4.36
CA ALA A 3 -4.14 3.52 -3.52
C ALA A 3 -3.19 4.70 -3.76
N ILE A 4 -2.37 5.03 -2.75
CA ILE A 4 -1.30 6.03 -2.87
C ILE A 4 0.03 5.29 -3.00
N GLY A 5 0.80 5.59 -4.03
CA GLY A 5 2.08 4.93 -4.31
C GLY A 5 3.04 5.82 -5.07
N PHE A 6 4.17 5.26 -5.49
CA PHE A 6 5.18 5.97 -6.28
C PHE A 6 5.86 5.03 -7.30
N LYS A 7 6.41 5.61 -8.37
CA LYS A 7 7.01 4.85 -9.49
C LYS A 7 8.50 4.55 -9.29
N SER A 8 9.23 5.39 -8.57
CA SER A 8 10.67 5.22 -8.29
C SER A 8 10.99 5.74 -6.90
N SER A 9 12.00 5.18 -6.24
CA SER A 9 12.45 5.65 -4.93
C SER A 9 12.84 7.12 -4.98
N PHE A 10 12.52 7.89 -3.94
CA PHE A 10 12.77 9.32 -3.90
C PHE A 10 13.04 9.85 -2.48
N GLN A 11 13.79 10.95 -2.41
CA GLN A 11 13.99 11.78 -1.22
C GLN A 11 12.92 12.88 -1.13
N LEU A 12 12.67 13.41 0.08
CA LEU A 12 11.61 14.43 0.27
C LEU A 12 11.94 15.79 -0.32
N ASP A 13 13.23 16.11 -0.46
CA ASP A 13 13.71 17.36 -1.07
C ASP A 13 13.47 17.40 -2.59
N GLU A 14 13.29 16.24 -3.23
CA GLU A 14 12.83 16.11 -4.63
C GLU A 14 11.34 16.51 -4.80
N GLY A 15 10.60 16.66 -3.70
CA GLY A 15 9.18 17.04 -3.67
C GLY A 15 8.23 15.86 -3.45
N ASN A 16 6.94 16.09 -3.74
CA ASN A 16 5.91 15.05 -3.60
C ASN A 16 5.84 14.18 -4.86
N CYS A 17 6.48 13.01 -4.81
CA CYS A 17 6.40 12.01 -5.89
C CYS A 17 5.35 10.92 -5.63
N PHE A 18 4.48 11.08 -4.62
CA PHE A 18 3.33 10.19 -4.44
C PHE A 18 2.20 10.55 -5.41
N GLU A 19 1.58 9.52 -5.99
CA GLU A 19 0.47 9.63 -6.94
C GLU A 19 -0.69 8.72 -6.50
N GLU A 20 -1.92 9.08 -6.88
CA GLU A 20 -3.09 8.20 -6.74
C GLU A 20 -3.14 7.22 -7.91
N PHE A 21 -3.29 5.93 -7.60
CA PHE A 21 -3.44 4.86 -8.57
C PHE A 21 -4.79 4.14 -8.38
N ASN A 22 -5.34 3.65 -9.48
CA ASN A 22 -6.54 2.82 -9.48
C ASN A 22 -6.16 1.37 -9.76
N PHE A 23 -6.69 0.46 -8.96
CA PHE A 23 -6.52 -0.98 -9.08
C PHE A 23 -7.87 -1.68 -9.11
N ASP A 24 -7.91 -2.90 -9.64
CA ASP A 24 -9.03 -3.80 -9.37
C ASP A 24 -9.05 -4.19 -7.88
N ILE A 25 -10.23 -4.53 -7.35
CA ILE A 25 -10.33 -5.02 -5.97
C ILE A 25 -9.83 -6.47 -5.98
N PRO A 26 -8.79 -6.82 -5.20
CA PRO A 26 -8.25 -8.17 -5.19
C PRO A 26 -9.24 -9.16 -4.57
N HIS A 27 -9.07 -10.44 -4.92
CA HIS A 27 -9.83 -11.54 -4.35
C HIS A 27 -8.94 -12.33 -3.39
N PRO A 28 -9.29 -12.46 -2.10
CA PRO A 28 -8.48 -13.22 -1.15
C PRO A 28 -8.57 -14.73 -1.44
N SER A 29 -7.48 -15.46 -1.21
CA SER A 29 -7.41 -16.93 -1.38
C SER A 29 -6.76 -17.60 -0.16
N GLY A 30 -7.05 -18.89 0.06
CA GLY A 30 -6.54 -19.64 1.21
C GLY A 30 -6.90 -18.95 2.53
N HIS A 31 -5.87 -18.60 3.30
CA HIS A 31 -6.01 -17.93 4.60
C HIS A 31 -5.93 -16.38 4.54
N GLU A 32 -6.04 -15.79 3.35
CA GLU A 32 -6.00 -14.33 3.19
C GLU A 32 -7.31 -13.65 3.60
N LEU A 33 -7.21 -12.38 4.01
CA LEU A 33 -8.35 -11.51 4.28
C LEU A 33 -8.32 -10.30 3.34
N LEU A 34 -9.46 -9.95 2.77
CA LEU A 34 -9.67 -8.65 2.14
C LEU A 34 -10.23 -7.69 3.19
N VAL A 35 -9.45 -6.68 3.56
CA VAL A 35 -9.84 -5.67 4.55
C VAL A 35 -10.14 -4.35 3.87
N LYS A 36 -11.33 -3.79 4.15
CA LYS A 36 -11.68 -2.42 3.80
C LYS A 36 -11.04 -1.47 4.82
N VAL A 37 -9.87 -0.96 4.46
CA VAL A 37 -9.07 -0.08 5.31
C VAL A 37 -9.84 1.23 5.61
N GLN A 38 -9.95 1.57 6.90
CA GLN A 38 -10.56 2.81 7.39
C GLN A 38 -9.52 3.82 7.86
N SER A 39 -8.41 3.34 8.41
CA SER A 39 -7.29 4.18 8.86
C SER A 39 -5.98 3.42 8.83
N ILE A 40 -4.88 4.16 8.74
CA ILE A 40 -3.49 3.67 8.70
C ILE A 40 -2.62 4.51 9.63
N SER A 41 -1.42 4.01 9.93
CA SER A 41 -0.35 4.80 10.57
C SER A 41 0.83 4.97 9.61
N VAL A 42 1.67 5.97 9.85
CA VAL A 42 2.94 6.17 9.15
C VAL A 42 4.07 5.93 10.14
N ASN A 43 4.99 5.04 9.79
CA ASN A 43 6.07 4.60 10.66
C ASN A 43 7.46 4.92 10.05
N PRO A 44 8.54 4.84 10.85
CA PRO A 44 9.90 4.98 10.34
C PRO A 44 10.27 3.96 9.24
N VAL A 45 9.59 2.81 9.18
CA VAL A 45 9.80 1.84 8.10
C VAL A 45 9.27 2.35 6.76
N ASP A 46 8.17 3.12 6.74
CA ASP A 46 7.65 3.72 5.50
C ASP A 46 8.65 4.69 4.88
N THR A 47 9.33 5.50 5.70
CA THR A 47 10.33 6.45 5.21
C THR A 47 11.55 5.72 4.62
N LYS A 48 11.96 4.60 5.23
CA LYS A 48 13.10 3.79 4.77
C LYS A 48 12.74 2.99 3.52
N GLN A 49 11.55 2.41 3.46
CA GLN A 49 11.10 1.62 2.31
C GLN A 49 10.83 2.49 1.08
N ARG A 50 10.49 3.77 1.27
CA ARG A 50 10.39 4.72 0.16
C ARG A 50 11.69 4.92 -0.60
N THR A 51 12.84 4.82 0.07
CA THR A 51 14.15 5.03 -0.56
C THR A 51 14.75 3.76 -1.16
N VAL A 52 14.05 2.61 -1.06
CA VAL A 52 14.50 1.33 -1.64
C VAL A 52 14.09 1.28 -3.12
N PRO A 53 14.96 0.77 -4.03
CA PRO A 53 14.60 0.57 -5.43
C PRO A 53 13.26 -0.14 -5.64
N VAL A 54 12.53 0.30 -6.68
CA VAL A 54 11.20 -0.21 -7.01
C VAL A 54 11.32 -1.29 -8.07
N ASP A 55 11.06 -2.54 -7.69
CA ASP A 55 11.06 -3.67 -8.63
C ASP A 55 9.73 -3.79 -9.41
N LYS A 56 8.63 -3.32 -8.81
CA LYS A 56 7.27 -3.35 -9.40
C LYS A 56 6.57 -2.02 -9.17
N VAL A 57 6.03 -1.44 -10.24
CA VAL A 57 5.39 -0.13 -10.24
C VAL A 57 3.86 -0.27 -10.20
N PRO A 58 3.17 0.55 -9.38
CA PRO A 58 3.71 1.42 -8.34
C PRO A 58 4.03 0.63 -7.07
N ARG A 59 4.99 1.14 -6.27
CA ARG A 59 5.18 0.66 -4.90
C ARG A 59 4.15 1.36 -4.00
N VAL A 60 3.34 0.57 -3.31
CA VAL A 60 2.39 1.03 -2.28
C VAL A 60 2.97 0.66 -0.90
N LEU A 61 3.07 1.65 0.00
CA LEU A 61 3.55 1.48 1.37
C LEU A 61 2.37 1.34 2.35
N GLY A 62 2.65 1.43 3.66
CA GLY A 62 1.66 1.23 4.72
C GLY A 62 1.85 -0.13 5.38
N PHE A 63 2.39 -0.11 6.60
CA PHE A 63 2.66 -1.31 7.39
C PHE A 63 1.79 -1.42 8.64
N ASP A 64 0.80 -0.52 8.78
CA ASP A 64 -0.22 -0.53 9.81
C ASP A 64 -1.58 -0.20 9.19
N ALA A 65 -2.61 -0.95 9.56
CA ALA A 65 -3.97 -0.71 9.11
C ALA A 65 -5.01 -1.14 10.15
N VAL A 66 -6.13 -0.44 10.15
CA VAL A 66 -7.37 -0.86 10.81
C VAL A 66 -8.54 -0.71 9.83
N GLY A 67 -9.46 -1.66 9.87
CA GLY A 67 -10.60 -1.68 8.95
C GLY A 67 -11.55 -2.82 9.24
N VAL A 68 -12.50 -2.99 8.33
CA VAL A 68 -13.53 -4.03 8.40
C VAL A 68 -13.15 -5.15 7.43
N ILE A 69 -13.27 -6.41 7.86
CA ILE A 69 -13.11 -7.57 6.97
C ILE A 69 -14.27 -7.55 5.96
N GLU A 70 -13.94 -7.45 4.67
CA GLU A 70 -14.91 -7.40 3.57
C GLU A 70 -15.10 -8.76 2.90
N LYS A 71 -14.02 -9.54 2.76
CA LYS A 71 -14.04 -10.94 2.28
C LYS A 71 -12.96 -11.77 2.97
N ILE A 72 -13.17 -13.09 2.98
CA ILE A 72 -12.23 -14.10 3.46
C ILE A 72 -11.88 -15.05 2.31
N GLY A 73 -10.70 -15.65 2.36
CA GLY A 73 -10.33 -16.76 1.49
C GLY A 73 -11.11 -18.04 1.82
N ASP A 74 -10.78 -19.13 1.14
CA ASP A 74 -11.49 -20.41 1.18
C ASP A 74 -11.05 -21.37 2.32
N GLN A 75 -10.14 -20.94 3.20
CA GLN A 75 -9.65 -21.75 4.34
C GLN A 75 -9.69 -21.04 5.70
#